data_AF-A0A956ZH26-F1
#
_entry.id   AF-A0A956ZH26-F1
#
_cell.length_a   1.000
_cell.length_b   1.000
_cell.length_c   1.000
_cell.angle_alpha   90.00
_cell.angle_beta   90.00
_cell.angle_gamma   90.00
#
_symmetry.space_group_name_H-M   'P 1'
#
loop_
_entity.id
_entity.type
_entity.pdbx_description
1 polymer ?
#
loop_
_entity_poly.entity_id
_entity_poly.type
_entity_poly.pdbx_seq_one_letter_code
_entity_poly.pdbx_strand_id
1 'polypeptide(L)'
;MGLTQLSDRPSERLFEVNLFVGFAVVFMGLGGFLVVQAASSLGGVGSSAYRVPRPWLPAPAFPAAVLIGQWQANEPTQAPWLFPFVNIVVIAVPSILLATTVLGRYQRRNPLSWPMSWREVTSGFTWGAVGATTLGGTVNTAWILLGGALFIHYRGHGDVWDLTNVQTLRGEAGIIFDLSVLSVVAPLNEEFWKGALVVLFFFRKGSMARCFAWGVIAGAGFNLLETFMNSIAAVDPEALADQTIGNQWWLFAVGRAGTAVLHGFASGLAALGFYGLLRGRWSMVLLYFAGVLCHGAWNGLAYLVTGDVFLSREGPDARWLDYTAIAAMGLMALGCAAGAWFLSGWLRDLRPAGIYGMLGMRPGSAGVQRDAPFVLQELAGR
;
A
#
# COMPACT_ATOMS: atom_id res chain seq x y z
N MET A 1 13.70 -17.32 -20.27
CA MET A 1 13.59 -18.74 -19.91
C MET A 1 12.20 -19.23 -20.29
N GLY A 2 12.11 -20.28 -21.11
CA GLY A 2 10.82 -20.93 -21.36
C GLY A 2 10.42 -21.78 -20.15
N LEU A 3 9.12 -22.00 -19.93
CA LEU A 3 8.59 -22.90 -18.87
C LEU A 3 9.15 -24.34 -18.92
N THR A 4 9.86 -24.69 -19.99
CA THR A 4 10.55 -25.98 -20.17
C THR A 4 11.91 -26.09 -19.47
N GLN A 5 12.35 -25.04 -18.76
CA GLN A 5 13.63 -25.01 -18.02
C GLN A 5 13.44 -24.80 -16.51
N LEU A 6 12.32 -25.23 -15.95
CA LEU A 6 12.11 -25.15 -14.50
C LEU A 6 13.01 -26.13 -13.76
N SER A 7 13.49 -25.75 -12.58
CA SER A 7 14.30 -26.63 -11.74
C SER A 7 13.58 -27.93 -11.38
N ASP A 8 14.34 -29.02 -11.25
CA ASP A 8 13.88 -30.29 -10.72
C ASP A 8 13.78 -30.31 -9.20
N ARG A 9 14.42 -29.36 -8.52
CA ARG A 9 14.31 -29.21 -7.07
C ARG A 9 12.97 -28.58 -6.71
N PRO A 10 12.16 -29.21 -5.83
CA PRO A 10 10.83 -28.69 -5.49
C PRO A 10 10.79 -27.24 -4.98
N SER A 11 11.75 -26.86 -4.14
CA SER A 11 11.83 -25.50 -3.58
C SER A 11 12.12 -24.45 -4.65
N GLU A 12 13.12 -24.71 -5.50
CA GLU A 12 13.47 -23.85 -6.64
C GLU A 12 12.30 -23.76 -7.63
N ARG A 13 11.62 -24.88 -7.92
CA ARG A 13 10.47 -24.90 -8.82
C ARG A 13 9.31 -24.04 -8.31
N LEU A 14 8.96 -24.15 -7.03
CA LEU A 14 7.88 -23.34 -6.45
C LEU A 14 8.22 -21.84 -6.51
N PHE A 15 9.47 -21.49 -6.16
CA PHE A 15 9.99 -20.13 -6.26
C PHE A 15 9.92 -19.59 -7.70
N GLU A 16 10.47 -20.31 -8.68
CA GLU A 16 10.48 -19.92 -10.09
C GLU A 16 9.07 -19.74 -10.65
N VAL A 17 8.15 -20.66 -10.32
CA VAL A 17 6.76 -20.58 -10.74
C VAL A 17 6.07 -19.36 -10.13
N ASN A 18 6.25 -19.12 -8.81
CA ASN A 18 5.71 -17.93 -8.14
C ASN A 18 6.25 -16.64 -8.77
N LEU A 19 7.56 -16.60 -9.03
CA LEU A 19 8.26 -15.49 -9.65
C LEU A 19 7.68 -15.18 -11.03
N PHE A 20 7.76 -16.12 -11.98
CA PHE A 20 7.38 -15.85 -13.36
C PHE A 20 5.88 -15.72 -13.57
N VAL A 21 5.10 -16.67 -13.04
CA VAL A 21 3.63 -16.66 -13.21
C VAL A 21 3.02 -15.54 -12.39
N GLY A 22 3.49 -15.32 -11.15
CA GLY A 22 2.99 -14.25 -10.30
C GLY A 22 3.24 -12.87 -10.91
N PHE A 23 4.47 -12.60 -11.39
CA PHE A 23 4.76 -11.35 -12.09
C PHE A 23 3.90 -11.18 -13.34
N ALA A 24 3.73 -12.24 -14.13
CA ALA A 24 2.89 -12.20 -15.32
C ALA A 24 1.44 -11.83 -14.95
N VAL A 25 0.84 -12.47 -13.94
CA VAL A 25 -0.53 -12.16 -13.49
C VAL A 25 -0.65 -10.71 -13.00
N VAL A 26 0.26 -10.26 -12.14
CA VAL A 26 0.23 -8.90 -11.59
C VAL A 26 0.40 -7.85 -12.70
N PHE A 27 1.44 -7.97 -13.53
CA PHE A 27 1.72 -6.97 -14.57
C PHE A 27 0.73 -7.02 -15.73
N MET A 28 0.26 -8.20 -16.16
CA MET A 28 -0.79 -8.27 -17.18
C MET A 28 -2.12 -7.73 -16.65
N GLY A 29 -2.48 -7.96 -15.39
CA GLY A 29 -3.67 -7.39 -14.77
C GLY A 29 -3.61 -5.86 -14.71
N LEU A 30 -2.52 -5.31 -14.14
CA LEU A 30 -2.31 -3.87 -14.01
C LEU A 30 -2.15 -3.18 -15.38
N GLY A 31 -1.39 -3.79 -16.29
CA GLY A 31 -1.19 -3.31 -17.66
C GLY A 31 -2.48 -3.36 -18.47
N GLY A 32 -3.30 -4.40 -18.29
CA GLY A 32 -4.62 -4.52 -18.91
C GLY A 32 -5.54 -3.34 -18.56
N PHE A 33 -5.53 -2.89 -17.29
CA PHE A 33 -6.25 -1.66 -16.93
C PHE A 33 -5.76 -0.44 -17.72
N LEU A 34 -4.45 -0.23 -17.85
CA LEU A 34 -3.90 0.90 -18.61
C LEU A 34 -4.27 0.83 -20.09
N VAL A 35 -4.16 -0.35 -20.71
CA VAL A 35 -4.53 -0.56 -22.11
C VAL A 35 -6.01 -0.23 -22.34
N VAL A 36 -6.90 -0.73 -21.49
CA VAL A 36 -8.34 -0.44 -21.59
C VAL A 36 -8.61 1.06 -21.42
N GLN A 37 -7.95 1.72 -20.47
CA GLN A 37 -8.13 3.17 -20.28
C GLN A 37 -7.58 4.00 -21.44
N ALA A 38 -6.42 3.64 -21.98
CA ALA A 38 -5.81 4.29 -23.13
C ALA A 38 -6.68 4.13 -24.39
N ALA A 39 -7.09 2.89 -24.71
CA ALA A 39 -7.97 2.61 -25.84
C ALA A 39 -9.30 3.36 -25.72
N SER A 40 -9.92 3.33 -24.53
CA SER A 40 -11.17 4.08 -24.28
C SER A 40 -10.99 5.59 -24.42
N SER A 41 -9.86 6.14 -23.99
CA SER A 41 -9.58 7.57 -24.12
C SER A 41 -9.33 7.99 -25.56
N LEU A 42 -8.57 7.20 -26.32
CA LEU A 42 -8.29 7.45 -27.74
C LEU A 42 -9.56 7.31 -28.59
N GLY A 43 -10.46 6.39 -28.24
CA GLY A 43 -11.76 6.22 -28.89
C GLY A 43 -12.83 7.22 -28.46
N GLY A 44 -12.53 8.19 -27.59
CA GLY A 44 -13.52 9.14 -27.08
C GLY A 44 -14.61 8.53 -26.19
N VAL A 45 -14.41 7.31 -25.70
CA VAL A 45 -15.38 6.60 -24.85
C VAL A 45 -15.23 7.07 -23.40
N GLY A 46 -16.33 7.63 -22.87
CA GLY A 46 -16.42 8.04 -21.47
C GLY A 46 -16.33 6.86 -20.51
N SER A 47 -15.94 7.12 -19.25
CA SER A 47 -15.91 6.08 -18.21
C SER A 47 -17.24 6.03 -17.45
N SER A 48 -17.76 4.83 -17.23
CA SER A 48 -18.98 4.62 -16.44
C SER A 48 -18.74 4.83 -14.94
N ALA A 49 -19.82 5.16 -14.21
CA ALA A 49 -19.78 5.24 -12.76
C ALA A 49 -19.40 3.88 -12.15
N TYR A 50 -18.44 3.89 -11.24
CA TYR A 50 -17.99 2.73 -10.49
C TYR A 50 -19.06 2.36 -9.44
N ARG A 51 -19.65 1.18 -9.59
CA ARG A 51 -20.55 0.61 -8.59
C ARG A 51 -19.70 -0.20 -7.63
N VAL A 52 -19.63 0.25 -6.38
CA VAL A 52 -18.84 -0.44 -5.36
C VAL A 52 -19.43 -1.84 -5.13
N PRO A 53 -18.66 -2.92 -5.35
CA PRO A 53 -19.12 -4.24 -5.01
C PRO A 53 -19.36 -4.34 -3.51
N ARG A 54 -20.22 -5.26 -3.07
CA ARG A 54 -20.43 -5.46 -1.63
C ARG A 54 -19.08 -5.85 -1.00
N PRO A 55 -18.57 -5.08 -0.02
CA PRO A 55 -17.21 -5.27 0.48
C PRO A 55 -17.02 -6.63 1.15
N TRP A 56 -18.07 -7.30 1.60
CA TRP A 56 -17.96 -8.63 2.21
C TRP A 56 -17.80 -9.77 1.18
N LEU A 57 -18.07 -9.54 -0.10
CA LEU A 57 -18.01 -10.60 -1.12
C LEU A 57 -16.64 -11.27 -1.24
N PRO A 58 -15.51 -10.54 -1.30
CA PRO A 58 -14.18 -11.16 -1.33
C PRO A 58 -13.69 -11.63 0.05
N ALA A 59 -14.41 -11.33 1.15
CA ALA A 59 -13.92 -11.64 2.50
C ALA A 59 -13.65 -13.14 2.75
N PRO A 60 -14.49 -14.09 2.28
CA PRO A 60 -14.20 -15.52 2.43
C PRO A 60 -12.99 -16.01 1.64
N ALA A 61 -12.57 -15.28 0.60
CA ALA A 61 -11.44 -15.70 -0.23
C ALA A 61 -10.10 -15.62 0.52
N PHE A 62 -9.97 -14.70 1.48
CA PHE A 62 -8.75 -14.55 2.28
C PHE A 62 -8.47 -15.78 3.17
N PRO A 63 -9.35 -16.19 4.11
CA PRO A 63 -9.07 -17.38 4.93
C PRO A 63 -8.95 -18.65 4.08
N ALA A 64 -9.69 -18.77 2.97
CA ALA A 64 -9.51 -19.88 2.04
C ALA A 64 -8.10 -19.89 1.42
N ALA A 65 -7.61 -18.75 0.94
CA ALA A 65 -6.26 -18.64 0.39
C ALA A 65 -5.17 -18.84 1.44
N VAL A 66 -5.39 -18.41 2.69
CA VAL A 66 -4.47 -18.71 3.80
C VAL A 66 -4.37 -20.22 4.02
N LEU A 67 -5.50 -20.93 4.10
CA LEU A 67 -5.52 -22.38 4.30
C LEU A 67 -4.89 -23.14 3.12
N ILE A 68 -5.22 -22.76 1.88
CA ILE A 68 -4.64 -23.38 0.68
C ILE A 68 -3.13 -23.11 0.63
N GLY A 69 -2.71 -21.87 0.89
CA GLY A 69 -1.30 -21.51 0.89
C GLY A 69 -0.52 -22.20 2.00
N GLN A 70 -1.14 -22.42 3.17
CA GLN A 70 -0.54 -23.18 4.27
C GLN A 70 -0.31 -24.64 3.88
N TRP A 71 -1.28 -25.24 3.19
CA TRP A 71 -1.14 -26.58 2.64
C TRP A 71 -0.01 -26.64 1.60
N GLN A 72 0.05 -25.68 0.66
CA GLN A 72 1.13 -25.62 -0.34
C GLN A 72 2.51 -25.36 0.27
N ALA A 73 2.59 -24.55 1.34
CA ALA A 73 3.84 -24.29 2.04
C ALA A 73 4.37 -25.55 2.75
N ASN A 74 3.46 -26.40 3.26
CA ASN A 74 3.82 -27.69 3.87
C ASN A 74 4.13 -28.76 2.81
N GLU A 75 3.51 -28.67 1.63
CA GLU A 75 3.64 -29.65 0.54
C GLU A 75 3.99 -28.96 -0.79
N PRO A 76 5.19 -28.36 -0.93
CA PRO A 76 5.54 -27.48 -2.07
C PRO A 76 5.55 -28.19 -3.44
N THR A 77 5.62 -29.52 -3.45
CA THR A 77 5.50 -30.33 -4.67
C THR A 77 4.06 -30.46 -5.17
N GLN A 78 3.06 -30.25 -4.31
CA GLN A 78 1.65 -30.43 -4.65
C GLN A 78 1.07 -29.13 -5.20
N ALA A 79 0.77 -29.15 -6.51
CA ALA A 79 0.21 -28.02 -7.25
C ALA A 79 1.01 -26.69 -7.15
N PRO A 80 2.33 -26.67 -7.48
CA PRO A 80 3.14 -25.46 -7.43
C PRO A 80 2.61 -24.33 -8.34
N TRP A 81 1.92 -24.68 -9.44
CA TRP A 81 1.30 -23.73 -10.36
C TRP A 81 0.14 -22.93 -9.74
N LEU A 82 -0.49 -23.43 -8.68
CA LEU A 82 -1.60 -22.75 -8.00
C LEU A 82 -1.08 -21.67 -7.03
N PHE A 83 0.14 -21.83 -6.52
CA PHE A 83 0.71 -20.98 -5.49
C PHE A 83 0.77 -19.48 -5.85
N PRO A 84 1.22 -19.06 -7.06
CA PRO A 84 1.19 -17.64 -7.42
C PRO A 84 -0.20 -17.01 -7.32
N PHE A 85 -1.27 -17.75 -7.69
CA PHE A 85 -2.64 -17.24 -7.58
C PHE A 85 -3.07 -17.12 -6.12
N VAL A 86 -2.75 -18.12 -5.29
CA VAL A 86 -3.05 -18.10 -3.86
C VAL A 86 -2.33 -16.95 -3.17
N ASN A 87 -1.05 -16.77 -3.46
CA ASN A 87 -0.23 -15.68 -2.97
C ASN A 87 -0.83 -14.32 -3.37
N ILE A 88 -1.18 -14.13 -4.65
CA ILE A 88 -1.84 -12.90 -5.11
C ILE A 88 -3.18 -12.68 -4.40
N VAL A 89 -3.99 -13.71 -4.14
CA VAL A 89 -5.25 -13.58 -3.40
C VAL A 89 -5.01 -13.14 -1.96
N VAL A 90 -4.04 -13.73 -1.26
CA VAL A 90 -3.64 -13.33 0.10
C VAL A 90 -3.29 -11.84 0.16
N ILE A 91 -2.61 -11.33 -0.86
CA ILE A 91 -2.13 -9.94 -0.91
C ILE A 91 -3.23 -8.97 -1.37
N ALA A 92 -3.98 -9.34 -2.41
CA ALA A 92 -4.94 -8.46 -3.06
C ALA A 92 -6.23 -8.31 -2.26
N VAL A 93 -6.74 -9.39 -1.64
CA VAL A 93 -8.05 -9.38 -0.98
C VAL A 93 -8.11 -8.34 0.16
N PRO A 94 -7.17 -8.27 1.12
CA PRO A 94 -7.21 -7.25 2.16
C PRO A 94 -7.22 -5.82 1.60
N SER A 95 -6.44 -5.57 0.55
CA SER A 95 -6.37 -4.28 -0.14
C SER A 95 -7.70 -3.91 -0.80
N ILE A 96 -8.33 -4.86 -1.49
CA ILE A 96 -9.64 -4.70 -2.13
C ILE A 96 -10.73 -4.49 -1.08
N LEU A 97 -10.72 -5.25 0.02
CA LEU A 97 -11.66 -5.12 1.14
C LEU A 97 -11.64 -3.71 1.73
N LEU A 98 -10.45 -3.20 2.03
CA LEU A 98 -10.28 -1.85 2.57
C LEU A 98 -10.77 -0.80 1.56
N ALA A 99 -10.28 -0.85 0.32
CA ALA A 99 -10.62 0.12 -0.71
C ALA A 99 -12.13 0.15 -1.00
N THR A 100 -12.75 -1.02 -1.20
CA THR A 100 -14.20 -1.11 -1.44
C THR A 100 -15.03 -0.68 -0.23
N THR A 101 -14.56 -0.93 1.00
CA THR A 101 -15.21 -0.44 2.21
C THR A 101 -15.18 1.09 2.28
N VAL A 102 -14.01 1.71 2.07
CA VAL A 102 -13.87 3.17 2.07
C VAL A 102 -14.70 3.79 0.95
N LEU A 103 -14.64 3.24 -0.26
CA LEU A 103 -15.40 3.72 -1.41
C LEU A 103 -16.92 3.61 -1.19
N GLY A 104 -17.39 2.48 -0.66
CA GLY A 104 -18.80 2.26 -0.39
C GLY A 104 -19.33 3.17 0.73
N ARG A 105 -18.48 3.54 1.68
CA ARG A 105 -18.82 4.55 2.71
C ARG A 105 -18.83 5.95 2.13
N TYR A 106 -17.82 6.30 1.34
CA TYR A 106 -17.76 7.58 0.62
C TYR A 106 -19.03 7.79 -0.22
N GLN A 107 -19.43 6.82 -1.05
CA GLN A 107 -20.62 6.93 -1.89
C GLN A 107 -21.91 7.09 -1.08
N ARG A 108 -22.07 6.34 0.02
CA ARG A 108 -23.26 6.43 0.89
C ARG A 108 -23.36 7.74 1.63
N ARG A 109 -22.22 8.31 2.06
CA ARG A 109 -22.19 9.57 2.82
C ARG A 109 -22.20 10.81 1.94
N ASN A 110 -21.95 10.65 0.65
CA ASN A 110 -21.81 11.74 -0.32
C ASN A 110 -22.71 11.54 -1.55
N PRO A 111 -24.03 11.30 -1.40
CA PRO A 111 -24.91 10.90 -2.49
C PRO A 111 -25.10 11.97 -3.57
N LEU A 112 -24.86 13.24 -3.24
CA LEU A 112 -24.94 14.37 -4.18
C LEU A 112 -23.62 14.66 -4.88
N SER A 113 -22.61 13.83 -4.66
CA SER A 113 -21.27 14.02 -5.22
C SER A 113 -21.14 13.27 -6.53
N TRP A 114 -20.22 13.74 -7.38
CA TRP A 114 -19.99 13.06 -8.64
C TRP A 114 -19.51 11.64 -8.34
N PRO A 115 -20.12 10.59 -8.92
CA PRO A 115 -19.69 9.23 -8.65
C PRO A 115 -18.22 9.06 -9.06
N MET A 116 -17.48 8.22 -8.35
CA MET A 116 -16.18 7.80 -8.87
C MET A 116 -16.40 6.98 -10.12
N SER A 117 -15.57 7.19 -11.14
CA SER A 117 -15.63 6.43 -12.39
C SER A 117 -14.72 5.21 -12.31
N TRP A 118 -14.98 4.21 -13.18
CA TRP A 118 -14.09 3.06 -13.33
C TRP A 118 -12.65 3.48 -13.67
N ARG A 119 -12.49 4.50 -14.51
CA ARG A 119 -11.19 5.06 -14.86
C ARG A 119 -10.47 5.63 -13.65
N GLU A 120 -11.17 6.40 -12.81
CA GLU A 120 -10.54 6.94 -11.60
C GLU A 120 -10.09 5.85 -10.63
N VAL A 121 -10.91 4.82 -10.40
CA VAL A 121 -10.57 3.73 -9.47
C VAL A 121 -9.41 2.90 -10.03
N THR A 122 -9.50 2.47 -11.28
CA THR A 122 -8.44 1.63 -11.89
C THR A 122 -7.15 2.40 -12.12
N SER A 123 -7.20 3.65 -12.60
CA SER A 123 -5.99 4.47 -12.75
C SER A 123 -5.37 4.84 -11.40
N GLY A 124 -6.17 5.11 -10.36
CA GLY A 124 -5.63 5.35 -9.02
C GLY A 124 -4.95 4.11 -8.44
N PHE A 125 -5.55 2.94 -8.64
CA PHE A 125 -5.00 1.66 -8.18
C PHE A 125 -3.71 1.33 -8.93
N THR A 126 -3.70 1.44 -10.26
CA THR A 126 -2.51 1.21 -11.07
C THR A 126 -1.42 2.26 -10.84
N TRP A 127 -1.78 3.52 -10.59
CA TRP A 127 -0.81 4.54 -10.17
C TRP A 127 -0.10 4.14 -8.88
N GLY A 128 -0.86 3.73 -7.87
CA GLY A 128 -0.29 3.23 -6.63
C GLY A 128 0.64 2.04 -6.85
N ALA A 129 0.15 1.04 -7.58
CA ALA A 129 0.87 -0.21 -7.82
C ALA A 129 2.13 -0.03 -8.67
N VAL A 130 2.05 0.68 -9.79
CA VAL A 130 3.17 0.77 -10.75
C VAL A 130 3.89 2.09 -10.59
N GLY A 131 3.18 3.21 -10.66
CA GLY A 131 3.79 4.55 -10.65
C GLY A 131 4.51 4.85 -9.35
N ALA A 132 3.78 4.81 -8.22
CA ALA A 132 4.33 5.13 -6.91
C ALA A 132 5.37 4.11 -6.45
N THR A 133 5.14 2.80 -6.65
CA THR A 133 6.14 1.77 -6.31
C THR A 133 7.41 1.91 -7.15
N THR A 134 7.32 2.22 -8.45
CA THR A 134 8.52 2.41 -9.30
C THR A 134 9.31 3.64 -8.87
N LEU A 135 8.64 4.78 -8.70
CA LEU A 135 9.30 6.02 -8.29
C LEU A 135 9.89 5.89 -6.88
N GLY A 136 9.14 5.28 -5.96
CA GLY A 136 9.62 5.09 -4.61
C GLY A 136 10.77 4.10 -4.52
N GLY A 137 10.66 2.97 -5.21
CA GLY A 137 11.74 1.99 -5.34
C GLY A 137 13.00 2.59 -5.97
N THR A 138 12.87 3.51 -6.93
CA THR A 138 14.00 4.23 -7.54
C THR A 138 14.71 5.11 -6.50
N VAL A 139 13.95 5.90 -5.73
CA VAL A 139 14.50 6.76 -4.67
C VAL A 139 15.15 5.92 -3.56
N ASN A 140 14.48 4.84 -3.13
CA ASN A 140 15.00 3.91 -2.13
C ASN A 140 16.31 3.27 -2.60
N THR A 141 16.37 2.80 -3.84
CA THR A 141 17.59 2.20 -4.42
C THR A 141 18.73 3.22 -4.47
N ALA A 142 18.44 4.44 -4.92
CA ALA A 142 19.43 5.51 -4.94
C ALA A 142 19.94 5.83 -3.53
N TRP A 143 19.07 5.86 -2.52
CA TRP A 143 19.47 6.07 -1.13
C TRP A 143 20.28 4.91 -0.57
N ILE A 144 19.92 3.66 -0.87
CA ILE A 144 20.68 2.49 -0.44
C ILE A 144 22.12 2.57 -0.98
N LEU A 145 22.28 2.90 -2.27
CA LEU A 145 23.60 3.01 -2.90
C LEU A 145 24.40 4.22 -2.40
N LEU A 146 23.82 5.43 -2.48
CA LEU A 146 24.52 6.67 -2.15
C LEU A 146 24.68 6.86 -0.64
N GLY A 147 23.65 6.54 0.13
CA GLY A 147 23.68 6.55 1.59
C GLY A 147 24.64 5.48 2.13
N GLY A 148 24.65 4.28 1.54
CA GLY A 148 25.62 3.24 1.90
C GLY A 148 27.06 3.69 1.66
N ALA A 149 27.36 4.21 0.46
CA ALA A 149 28.66 4.77 0.13
C ALA A 149 29.08 5.91 1.09
N LEU A 150 28.15 6.79 1.44
CA LEU A 150 28.38 7.88 2.39
C LEU A 150 28.70 7.35 3.80
N PHE A 151 27.97 6.34 4.27
CA PHE A 151 28.22 5.71 5.57
C PHE A 151 29.59 5.02 5.62
N ILE A 152 29.95 4.29 4.57
CA ILE A 152 31.28 3.66 4.42
C ILE A 152 32.38 4.73 4.47
N HIS A 153 32.19 5.83 3.73
CA HIS A 153 33.13 6.96 3.73
C HIS A 153 33.35 7.54 5.11
N TYR A 154 32.27 7.87 5.81
CA TYR A 154 32.34 8.48 7.15
C TYR A 154 32.94 7.55 8.20
N ARG A 155 32.76 6.23 8.04
CA ARG A 155 33.39 5.24 8.91
C ARG A 155 34.87 4.97 8.57
N GLY A 156 35.37 5.48 7.44
CA GLY A 156 36.76 5.33 7.02
C GLY A 156 37.09 3.92 6.52
N HIS A 157 36.09 3.15 6.05
CA HIS A 157 36.25 1.76 5.62
C HIS A 157 36.47 1.64 4.11
N GLY A 158 37.68 1.99 3.65
CA GLY A 158 38.12 1.68 2.28
C GLY A 158 37.40 2.45 1.16
N ASP A 159 37.37 1.86 -0.03
CA ASP A 159 36.69 2.42 -1.20
C ASP A 159 35.16 2.33 -1.05
N VAL A 160 34.49 3.46 -1.19
CA VAL A 160 33.04 3.60 -1.02
C VAL A 160 32.24 2.86 -2.10
N TRP A 161 32.89 2.52 -3.22
CA TRP A 161 32.26 1.80 -4.34
C TRP A 161 32.54 0.30 -4.35
N ASP A 162 33.39 -0.18 -3.45
CA ASP A 162 33.59 -1.61 -3.25
C ASP A 162 32.46 -2.14 -2.35
N LEU A 163 31.54 -2.88 -2.97
CA LEU A 163 30.36 -3.47 -2.29
C LEU A 163 30.75 -4.44 -1.18
N THR A 164 31.99 -4.95 -1.14
CA THR A 164 32.43 -5.78 -0.01
C THR A 164 32.57 -4.97 1.28
N ASN A 165 32.85 -3.65 1.18
CA ASN A 165 32.93 -2.76 2.33
C ASN A 165 31.58 -2.52 3.00
N VAL A 166 30.48 -2.91 2.36
CA VAL A 166 29.15 -2.92 3.00
C VAL A 166 29.13 -3.81 4.26
N GLN A 167 29.95 -4.87 4.29
CA GLN A 167 30.10 -5.72 5.47
C GLN A 167 30.72 -5.00 6.67
N THR A 168 31.36 -3.84 6.47
CA THR A 168 31.94 -3.02 7.55
C THR A 168 30.89 -2.20 8.29
N LEU A 169 29.67 -2.08 7.75
CA LEU A 169 28.55 -1.38 8.37
C LEU A 169 27.74 -2.28 9.32
N ARG A 170 28.32 -3.33 9.90
CA ARG A 170 27.62 -4.21 10.85
C ARG A 170 27.38 -3.55 12.21
N GLY A 171 26.49 -4.15 13.00
CA GLY A 171 26.14 -3.69 14.35
C GLY A 171 25.33 -2.38 14.32
N GLU A 172 25.62 -1.46 15.24
CA GLU A 172 24.85 -0.21 15.42
C GLU A 172 24.76 0.64 14.14
N ALA A 173 25.83 0.69 13.34
CA ALA A 173 25.83 1.44 12.08
C ALA A 173 24.80 0.89 11.09
N GLY A 174 24.74 -0.44 10.98
CA GLY A 174 23.84 -1.15 10.07
C GLY A 174 22.40 -1.01 10.51
N ILE A 175 22.14 -1.09 11.83
CA ILE A 175 20.81 -0.84 12.40
C ILE A 175 20.34 0.58 12.08
N ILE A 176 21.19 1.60 12.30
CA ILE A 176 20.85 3.00 11.99
C ILE A 176 20.59 3.17 10.49
N PHE A 177 21.41 2.55 9.65
CA PHE A 177 21.25 2.61 8.20
C PHE A 177 19.95 1.94 7.75
N ASP A 178 19.70 0.71 8.17
CA ASP A 178 18.49 -0.06 7.85
C ASP A 178 17.23 0.70 8.30
N LEU A 179 17.21 1.23 9.52
CA LEU A 179 16.10 2.07 10.01
C LEU A 179 15.96 3.37 9.22
N SER A 180 17.06 3.99 8.77
CA SER A 180 16.98 5.19 7.93
C SER A 180 16.31 4.89 6.59
N VAL A 181 16.62 3.74 5.98
CA VAL A 181 16.03 3.32 4.71
C VAL A 181 14.57 2.98 4.93
N LEU A 182 14.28 2.05 5.85
CA LEU A 182 12.98 1.42 6.01
C LEU A 182 11.96 2.29 6.74
N SER A 183 12.37 2.99 7.80
CA SER A 183 11.45 3.73 8.67
C SER A 183 11.39 5.23 8.38
N VAL A 184 12.29 5.75 7.55
CA VAL A 184 12.35 7.19 7.25
C VAL A 184 12.24 7.43 5.75
N VAL A 185 13.26 7.04 4.98
CA VAL A 185 13.35 7.41 3.56
C VAL A 185 12.24 6.77 2.75
N ALA A 186 12.05 5.46 2.85
CA ALA A 186 10.99 4.73 2.14
C ALA A 186 9.59 5.31 2.44
N PRO A 187 9.14 5.39 3.71
CA PRO A 187 7.85 5.99 4.06
C PRO A 187 7.68 7.42 3.54
N LEU A 188 8.70 8.28 3.67
CA LEU A 188 8.63 9.67 3.21
C LEU A 188 8.30 9.72 1.72
N ASN A 189 9.12 9.07 0.89
CA ASN A 189 8.98 9.22 -0.55
C ASN A 189 7.79 8.38 -1.11
N GLU A 190 7.49 7.23 -0.52
CA GLU A 190 6.40 6.38 -0.98
C GLU A 190 5.04 7.03 -0.70
N GLU A 191 4.82 7.56 0.52
CA GLU A 191 3.60 8.31 0.83
C GLU A 191 3.49 9.59 0.00
N PHE A 192 4.63 10.20 -0.37
CA PHE A 192 4.65 11.34 -1.29
C PHE A 192 4.10 10.95 -2.66
N TRP A 193 4.63 9.90 -3.29
CA TRP A 193 4.20 9.49 -4.63
C TRP A 193 2.78 8.93 -4.65
N LYS A 194 2.33 8.24 -3.60
CA LYS A 194 0.94 7.80 -3.46
C LYS A 194 0.00 8.99 -3.30
N GLY A 195 0.34 9.95 -2.43
CA GLY A 195 -0.42 11.18 -2.22
C GLY A 195 -0.47 12.09 -3.46
N ALA A 196 0.59 12.10 -4.28
CA ALA A 196 0.68 12.86 -5.51
C ALA A 196 -0.39 12.51 -6.55
N LEU A 197 -1.08 11.35 -6.40
CA LEU A 197 -2.28 11.04 -7.19
C LEU A 197 -3.32 12.17 -7.14
N VAL A 198 -3.43 12.88 -6.02
CA VAL A 198 -4.34 14.03 -5.88
C VAL A 198 -3.97 15.16 -6.83
N VAL A 199 -2.68 15.39 -7.07
CA VAL A 199 -2.20 16.38 -8.05
C VAL A 199 -2.57 15.93 -9.47
N LEU A 200 -2.34 14.64 -9.78
CA LEU A 200 -2.69 14.07 -11.08
C LEU A 200 -4.19 14.15 -11.36
N PHE A 201 -5.03 14.09 -10.33
CA PHE A 201 -6.49 14.25 -10.46
C PHE A 201 -7.00 15.66 -10.10
N PHE A 202 -6.12 16.63 -9.87
CA PHE A 202 -6.51 17.94 -9.35
C PHE A 202 -7.49 18.69 -10.27
N PHE A 203 -7.39 18.48 -11.59
CA PHE A 203 -8.31 19.04 -12.59
C PHE A 203 -9.78 18.63 -12.36
N ARG A 204 -10.03 17.55 -11.61
CA ARG A 204 -11.37 17.09 -11.25
C ARG A 204 -11.99 17.84 -10.06
N LYS A 205 -11.28 18.82 -9.49
CA LYS A 205 -11.73 19.63 -8.34
C LYS A 205 -12.22 18.76 -7.16
N GLY A 206 -11.50 17.67 -6.89
CA GLY A 206 -11.84 16.70 -5.85
C GLY A 206 -12.08 17.36 -4.48
N SER A 207 -13.08 16.85 -3.76
CA SER A 207 -13.34 17.18 -2.37
C SER A 207 -12.32 16.51 -1.45
N MET A 208 -12.35 16.88 -0.17
CA MET A 208 -11.54 16.25 0.87
C MET A 208 -11.81 14.73 0.98
N ALA A 209 -13.08 14.31 1.02
CA ALA A 209 -13.44 12.89 1.14
C ALA A 209 -13.04 12.09 -0.10
N ARG A 210 -13.17 12.68 -1.29
CA ARG A 210 -12.75 12.06 -2.55
C ARG A 210 -11.24 11.89 -2.61
N CYS A 211 -10.46 12.89 -2.16
CA CYS A 211 -9.00 12.80 -2.12
C CYS A 211 -8.53 11.73 -1.14
N PHE A 212 -9.13 11.63 0.05
CA PHE A 212 -8.86 10.54 0.98
C PHE A 212 -9.09 9.16 0.34
N ALA A 213 -10.23 8.99 -0.35
CA ALA A 213 -10.55 7.75 -1.03
C ALA A 213 -9.59 7.45 -2.19
N TRP A 214 -9.14 8.45 -2.96
CA TRP A 214 -8.07 8.28 -3.95
C TRP A 214 -6.76 7.81 -3.31
N GLY A 215 -6.37 8.39 -2.18
CA GLY A 215 -5.20 7.97 -1.41
C GLY A 215 -5.31 6.50 -0.97
N VAL A 216 -6.45 6.08 -0.43
CA VAL A 216 -6.70 4.67 -0.04
C VAL A 216 -6.59 3.73 -1.24
N ILE A 217 -7.13 4.11 -2.40
CA ILE A 217 -7.02 3.31 -3.62
C ILE A 217 -5.56 3.20 -4.08
N ALA A 218 -4.80 4.29 -4.06
CA ALA A 218 -3.38 4.28 -4.38
C ALA A 218 -2.59 3.40 -3.40
N GLY A 219 -2.85 3.52 -2.10
CA GLY A 219 -2.24 2.67 -1.07
C GLY A 219 -2.55 1.18 -1.26
N ALA A 220 -3.80 0.85 -1.63
CA ALA A 220 -4.20 -0.52 -1.94
C ALA A 220 -3.46 -1.08 -3.17
N GLY A 221 -3.28 -0.26 -4.21
CA GLY A 221 -2.49 -0.63 -5.38
C GLY A 221 -1.02 -0.82 -5.06
N PHE A 222 -0.43 0.13 -4.32
CA PHE A 222 0.98 0.06 -3.88
C PHE A 222 1.25 -1.21 -3.07
N ASN A 223 0.38 -1.49 -2.08
CA ASN A 223 0.48 -2.70 -1.27
C ASN A 223 0.45 -3.98 -2.12
N LEU A 224 -0.37 -4.02 -3.19
CA LEU A 224 -0.40 -5.19 -4.07
C LEU A 224 0.98 -5.49 -4.68
N LEU A 225 1.63 -4.50 -5.30
CA LEU A 225 2.90 -4.75 -5.97
C LEU A 225 4.04 -4.93 -4.96
N GLU A 226 4.13 -4.05 -3.97
CA GLU A 226 5.19 -4.11 -2.97
C GLU A 226 5.13 -5.42 -2.17
N THR A 227 3.95 -5.79 -1.67
CA THR A 227 3.83 -7.05 -0.92
C THR A 227 4.07 -8.25 -1.84
N PHE A 228 3.69 -8.19 -3.11
CA PHE A 228 4.02 -9.26 -4.06
C PHE A 228 5.55 -9.38 -4.24
N MET A 229 6.27 -8.28 -4.41
CA MET A 229 7.74 -8.29 -4.47
C MET A 229 8.36 -8.82 -3.18
N ASN A 230 7.85 -8.38 -2.02
CA ASN A 230 8.29 -8.88 -0.72
C ASN A 230 7.97 -10.38 -0.52
N SER A 231 6.89 -10.88 -1.12
CA SER A 231 6.53 -12.30 -1.06
C SER A 231 7.50 -13.19 -1.83
N ILE A 232 8.14 -12.66 -2.88
CA ILE A 232 9.16 -13.41 -3.63
C ILE A 232 10.37 -13.65 -2.73
N ALA A 233 10.82 -12.63 -2.01
CA ALA A 233 11.91 -12.76 -1.04
C ALA A 233 11.53 -13.67 0.14
N ALA A 234 10.27 -13.64 0.58
CA ALA A 234 9.79 -14.53 1.64
C ALA A 234 9.67 -15.99 1.19
N VAL A 235 9.56 -16.27 -0.11
CA VAL A 235 9.42 -17.62 -0.69
C VAL A 235 10.75 -18.08 -1.30
N ASP A 236 11.86 -17.72 -0.65
CA ASP A 236 13.20 -18.13 -1.08
C ASP A 236 13.39 -19.67 -1.01
N PRO A 237 14.14 -20.29 -1.95
CA PRO A 237 14.38 -21.74 -1.95
C PRO A 237 14.98 -22.32 -0.67
N GLU A 238 15.83 -21.57 0.05
CA GLU A 238 16.41 -22.00 1.33
C GLU A 238 15.32 -22.02 2.42
N ALA A 239 14.52 -20.96 2.50
CA ALA A 239 13.41 -20.88 3.45
C ALA A 239 12.32 -21.96 3.21
N LEU A 240 12.14 -22.38 1.95
CA LEU A 240 11.29 -23.52 1.59
C LEU A 240 11.92 -24.85 1.98
N ALA A 241 13.23 -25.02 1.79
CA ALA A 241 13.95 -26.23 2.14
C ALA A 241 13.94 -26.48 3.66
N ASP A 242 14.10 -25.43 4.45
CA ASP A 242 14.14 -25.49 5.92
C ASP A 242 12.74 -25.46 6.57
N GLN A 243 11.66 -25.53 5.78
CA GLN A 243 10.26 -25.51 6.25
C GLN A 243 9.87 -24.25 7.04
N THR A 244 10.67 -23.18 6.98
CA THR A 244 10.42 -21.91 7.67
C THR A 244 9.10 -21.29 7.21
N ILE A 245 8.85 -21.28 5.91
CA ILE A 245 7.60 -20.74 5.33
C ILE A 245 6.41 -21.61 5.72
N GLY A 246 6.56 -22.94 5.75
CA GLY A 246 5.52 -23.85 6.24
C GLY A 246 5.09 -23.45 7.66
N ASN A 247 6.03 -23.17 8.55
CA ASN A 247 5.70 -22.80 9.93
C ASN A 247 5.14 -21.37 10.09
N GLN A 248 5.43 -20.48 9.14
CA GLN A 248 5.17 -19.04 9.26
C GLN A 248 4.20 -18.48 8.22
N TRP A 249 3.67 -19.28 7.30
CA TRP A 249 2.83 -18.82 6.20
C TRP A 249 1.60 -18.04 6.68
N TRP A 250 0.89 -18.56 7.69
CA TRP A 250 -0.26 -17.87 8.25
C TRP A 250 0.12 -16.50 8.85
N LEU A 251 1.28 -16.41 9.52
CA LEU A 251 1.77 -15.17 10.11
C LEU A 251 2.16 -14.18 9.01
N PHE A 252 2.84 -14.65 7.97
CA PHE A 252 3.12 -13.88 6.77
C PHE A 252 1.82 -13.32 6.17
N ALA A 253 0.83 -14.17 5.92
CA ALA A 253 -0.43 -13.77 5.29
C ALA A 253 -1.22 -12.75 6.13
N VAL A 254 -1.31 -12.95 7.44
CA VAL A 254 -1.94 -12.00 8.37
C VAL A 254 -1.16 -10.69 8.43
N GLY A 255 0.17 -10.75 8.46
CA GLY A 255 1.04 -9.58 8.37
C GLY A 255 0.72 -8.74 7.13
N ARG A 256 0.50 -9.38 5.97
CA ARG A 256 0.15 -8.70 4.71
C ARG A 256 -1.22 -8.06 4.74
N ALA A 257 -2.18 -8.63 5.45
CA ALA A 257 -3.46 -7.97 5.69
C ALA A 257 -3.28 -6.68 6.53
N GLY A 258 -2.39 -6.70 7.52
CA GLY A 258 -2.02 -5.52 8.29
C GLY A 258 -1.34 -4.43 7.43
N THR A 259 -0.38 -4.82 6.60
CA THR A 259 0.31 -3.94 5.65
C THR A 259 -0.69 -3.28 4.66
N ALA A 260 -1.67 -4.04 4.16
CA ALA A 260 -2.72 -3.51 3.29
C ALA A 260 -3.55 -2.39 3.96
N VAL A 261 -3.95 -2.60 5.21
CA VAL A 261 -4.70 -1.62 6.00
C VAL A 261 -3.86 -0.37 6.26
N LEU A 262 -2.60 -0.57 6.65
CA LEU A 262 -1.64 0.51 6.88
C LEU A 262 -1.49 1.37 5.62
N HIS A 263 -1.06 0.80 4.49
CA HIS A 263 -0.78 1.61 3.30
C HIS A 263 -2.01 2.35 2.82
N GLY A 264 -3.19 1.70 2.81
CA GLY A 264 -4.41 2.38 2.45
C GLY A 264 -4.70 3.57 3.35
N PHE A 265 -4.61 3.40 4.68
CA PHE A 265 -4.83 4.49 5.62
C PHE A 265 -3.79 5.61 5.53
N ALA A 266 -2.50 5.26 5.57
CA ALA A 266 -1.38 6.21 5.46
C ALA A 266 -1.45 7.02 4.16
N SER A 267 -1.73 6.36 3.04
CA SER A 267 -1.89 7.01 1.73
C SER A 267 -3.12 7.91 1.69
N GLY A 268 -4.19 7.52 2.38
CA GLY A 268 -5.38 8.36 2.59
C GLY A 268 -5.03 9.66 3.33
N LEU A 269 -4.23 9.59 4.40
CA LEU A 269 -3.75 10.77 5.14
C LEU A 269 -2.80 11.63 4.29
N ALA A 270 -1.89 11.01 3.55
CA ALA A 270 -1.00 11.69 2.61
C ALA A 270 -1.78 12.47 1.55
N ALA A 271 -2.80 11.85 0.94
CA ALA A 271 -3.68 12.49 -0.01
C ALA A 271 -4.44 13.69 0.59
N LEU A 272 -4.84 13.63 1.86
CA LEU A 272 -5.41 14.78 2.57
C LEU A 272 -4.39 15.91 2.80
N GLY A 273 -3.13 15.57 3.03
CA GLY A 273 -2.02 16.54 3.08
C GLY A 273 -1.85 17.29 1.77
N PHE A 274 -1.81 16.57 0.64
CA PHE A 274 -1.77 17.17 -0.70
C PHE A 274 -3.02 18.01 -1.01
N TYR A 275 -4.21 17.53 -0.63
CA TYR A 275 -5.43 18.33 -0.75
C TYR A 275 -5.31 19.64 0.04
N GLY A 276 -4.77 19.58 1.26
CA GLY A 276 -4.48 20.74 2.08
C GLY A 276 -3.58 21.75 1.39
N LEU A 277 -2.42 21.28 0.91
CA LEU A 277 -1.45 22.06 0.17
C LEU A 277 -2.09 22.78 -1.04
N LEU A 278 -2.80 22.04 -1.89
CA LEU A 278 -3.42 22.56 -3.11
C LEU A 278 -4.60 23.52 -2.85
N ARG A 279 -5.11 23.57 -1.62
CA ARG A 279 -6.20 24.46 -1.19
C ARG A 279 -5.74 25.55 -0.22
N GLY A 280 -4.44 25.70 0.01
CA GLY A 280 -3.89 26.68 0.97
C GLY A 280 -4.23 26.39 2.44
N ARG A 281 -4.68 25.17 2.76
CA ARG A 281 -4.99 24.72 4.12
C ARG A 281 -3.77 24.04 4.73
N TRP A 282 -2.75 24.83 5.04
CA TRP A 282 -1.43 24.35 5.48
C TRP A 282 -1.46 23.42 6.70
N SER A 283 -2.41 23.60 7.62
CA SER A 283 -2.56 22.69 8.77
C SER A 283 -2.84 21.24 8.37
N MET A 284 -3.47 21.00 7.21
CA MET A 284 -3.73 19.65 6.72
C MET A 284 -2.47 18.97 6.18
N VAL A 285 -1.41 19.71 5.84
CA VAL A 285 -0.11 19.12 5.41
C VAL A 285 0.47 18.22 6.49
N LEU A 286 0.15 18.48 7.77
CA LEU A 286 0.52 17.60 8.88
C LEU A 286 -0.03 16.17 8.72
N LEU A 287 -1.12 15.97 7.97
CA LEU A 287 -1.65 14.63 7.69
C LEU A 287 -0.73 13.82 6.76
N TYR A 288 0.06 14.47 5.90
CA TYR A 288 1.11 13.78 5.15
C TYR A 288 2.16 13.20 6.08
N PHE A 289 2.68 14.02 7.01
CA PHE A 289 3.65 13.55 7.99
C PHE A 289 3.05 12.51 8.95
N ALA A 290 1.76 12.59 9.27
CA ALA A 290 1.08 11.55 10.03
C ALA A 290 1.02 10.22 9.26
N GLY A 291 0.74 10.24 7.96
CA GLY A 291 0.80 9.05 7.10
C GLY A 291 2.20 8.45 7.03
N VAL A 292 3.23 9.30 6.84
CA VAL A 292 4.64 8.90 6.87
C VAL A 292 5.02 8.28 8.21
N LEU A 293 4.61 8.87 9.34
CA LEU A 293 4.90 8.37 10.67
C LEU A 293 4.24 7.00 10.91
N CYS A 294 2.97 6.84 10.51
CA CYS A 294 2.30 5.54 10.60
C CYS A 294 3.08 4.48 9.80
N HIS A 295 3.43 4.79 8.55
CA HIS A 295 4.16 3.84 7.70
C HIS A 295 5.57 3.54 8.24
N GLY A 296 6.34 4.57 8.61
CA GLY A 296 7.67 4.39 9.19
C GLY A 296 7.68 3.62 10.49
N ALA A 297 6.68 3.82 11.35
CA ALA A 297 6.49 3.03 12.56
C ALA A 297 6.21 1.55 12.24
N TRP A 298 5.38 1.25 11.24
CA TRP A 298 5.17 -0.13 10.79
C TRP A 298 6.47 -0.78 10.34
N ASN A 299 7.24 -0.09 9.49
CA ASN A 299 8.49 -0.64 8.95
C ASN A 299 9.54 -0.83 10.05
N GLY A 300 9.58 0.08 11.04
CA GLY A 300 10.45 -0.08 12.21
C GLY A 300 10.06 -1.28 13.06
N LEU A 301 8.76 -1.48 13.30
CA LEU A 301 8.27 -2.66 14.02
C LEU A 301 8.51 -3.96 13.24
N ALA A 302 8.32 -3.95 11.92
CA ALA A 302 8.62 -5.08 11.06
C ALA A 302 10.11 -5.43 11.08
N TYR A 303 10.98 -4.41 11.03
CA TYR A 303 12.42 -4.57 11.19
C TYR A 303 12.80 -5.22 12.53
N LEU A 304 12.14 -4.85 13.63
CA LEU A 304 12.38 -5.48 14.93
C LEU A 304 12.02 -6.98 14.95
N VAL A 305 11.06 -7.42 14.14
CA VAL A 305 10.65 -8.82 14.04
C VAL A 305 11.56 -9.62 13.10
N THR A 306 11.98 -9.03 11.98
CA THR A 306 12.79 -9.74 10.97
C THR A 306 14.29 -9.66 11.23
N GLY A 307 14.74 -8.62 11.96
CA GLY A 307 16.11 -8.48 12.45
C GLY A 307 17.19 -8.20 11.41
N ASP A 308 16.96 -8.51 10.14
CA ASP A 308 17.93 -8.33 9.06
C ASP A 308 17.23 -7.95 7.76
N VAL A 309 17.64 -6.85 7.13
CA VAL A 309 17.08 -6.41 5.85
C VAL A 309 18.17 -6.02 4.86
N PHE A 310 19.17 -5.23 5.28
CA PHE A 310 20.29 -4.91 4.41
C PHE A 310 21.64 -5.18 5.07
N LEU A 311 21.95 -4.46 6.16
CA LEU A 311 23.33 -4.37 6.65
C LEU A 311 23.53 -4.88 8.08
N SER A 312 22.46 -4.87 8.88
CA SER A 312 22.57 -5.15 10.31
C SER A 312 23.04 -6.57 10.60
N ARG A 313 22.54 -7.61 9.91
CA ARG A 313 22.86 -9.05 10.13
C ARG A 313 22.79 -9.55 11.59
N GLU A 314 22.32 -8.69 12.49
CA GLU A 314 22.20 -8.87 13.93
C GLU A 314 21.01 -8.01 14.36
N GLY A 315 19.81 -8.58 14.27
CA GLY A 315 18.64 -8.05 14.95
C GLY A 315 18.79 -8.23 16.46
N PRO A 316 18.03 -7.49 17.28
CA PRO A 316 18.02 -7.76 18.71
C PRO A 316 17.40 -9.14 18.95
N ASP A 317 18.24 -10.17 19.18
CA ASP A 317 17.81 -11.55 19.41
C ASP A 317 17.15 -11.68 20.79
N ALA A 318 15.93 -11.19 20.87
CA ALA A 318 15.15 -11.18 22.09
C ALA A 318 13.68 -11.42 21.76
N ARG A 319 13.22 -12.65 22.00
CA ARG A 319 11.82 -13.08 21.77
C ARG A 319 10.76 -12.12 22.32
N TRP A 320 11.06 -11.43 23.42
CA TRP A 320 10.14 -10.45 24.00
C TRP A 320 9.94 -9.22 23.10
N LEU A 321 10.96 -8.79 22.35
CA LEU A 321 10.85 -7.74 21.35
C LEU A 321 9.97 -8.20 20.20
N ASP A 322 10.13 -9.43 19.70
CA ASP A 322 9.27 -9.97 18.63
C ASP A 322 7.80 -9.95 19.04
N TYR A 323 7.47 -10.48 20.21
CA TYR A 323 6.10 -10.48 20.71
C TYR A 323 5.55 -9.07 20.91
N THR A 324 6.37 -8.16 21.43
CA THR A 324 5.97 -6.76 21.62
C THR A 324 5.74 -6.07 20.27
N ALA A 325 6.62 -6.29 19.30
CA ALA A 325 6.52 -5.71 17.97
C ALA A 325 5.31 -6.25 17.20
N ILE A 326 5.08 -7.57 17.22
CA ILE A 326 3.89 -8.20 16.62
C ILE A 326 2.61 -7.66 17.25
N ALA A 327 2.55 -7.54 18.59
CA ALA A 327 1.40 -6.96 19.28
C ALA A 327 1.17 -5.49 18.89
N ALA A 328 2.24 -4.69 18.84
CA ALA A 328 2.19 -3.29 18.41
C ALA A 328 1.73 -3.15 16.95
N MET A 329 2.21 -4.00 16.04
CA MET A 329 1.75 -4.06 14.65
C MET A 329 0.26 -4.41 14.58
N GLY A 330 -0.19 -5.40 15.35
CA GLY A 330 -1.61 -5.76 15.44
C GLY A 330 -2.48 -4.58 15.89
N LEU A 331 -2.10 -3.90 16.97
CA LEU A 331 -2.79 -2.70 17.46
C LEU A 331 -2.78 -1.57 16.44
N MET A 332 -1.66 -1.36 15.75
CA MET A 332 -1.55 -0.30 14.76
C MET A 332 -2.38 -0.59 13.52
N ALA A 333 -2.44 -1.84 13.05
CA ALA A 333 -3.32 -2.25 11.97
C ALA A 333 -4.80 -2.02 12.33
N LEU A 334 -5.22 -2.38 13.56
CA LEU A 334 -6.56 -2.10 14.05
C LEU A 334 -6.85 -0.60 14.13
N GLY A 335 -5.89 0.21 14.61
CA GLY A 335 -5.97 1.66 14.64
C GLY A 335 -6.13 2.27 13.25
N CYS A 336 -5.35 1.81 12.27
CA CYS A 336 -5.45 2.22 10.87
C CYS A 336 -6.80 1.83 10.25
N ALA A 337 -7.30 0.62 10.53
CA ALA A 337 -8.62 0.18 10.07
C ALA A 337 -9.74 1.06 10.65
N ALA A 338 -9.70 1.32 11.96
CA ALA A 338 -10.65 2.19 12.64
C ALA A 338 -10.58 3.63 12.11
N GLY A 339 -9.38 4.15 11.89
CA GLY A 339 -9.15 5.47 11.30
C GLY A 339 -9.72 5.57 9.88
N ALA A 340 -9.44 4.59 9.02
CA ALA A 340 -9.99 4.54 7.67
C ALA A 340 -11.52 4.46 7.66
N TRP A 341 -12.09 3.65 8.56
CA TRP A 341 -13.54 3.53 8.74
C TRP A 341 -14.19 4.84 9.22
N PHE A 342 -13.58 5.50 10.20
CA PHE A 342 -14.07 6.74 10.78
C PHE A 342 -13.99 7.88 9.77
N LEU A 343 -12.80 8.13 9.20
CA LEU A 343 -12.58 9.22 8.24
C LEU A 343 -13.44 9.07 6.99
N SER A 344 -13.56 7.86 6.42
CA SER A 344 -14.43 7.62 5.27
C SER A 344 -15.93 7.89 5.56
N GLY A 345 -16.34 7.85 6.84
CA GLY A 345 -17.70 8.18 7.26
C GLY A 345 -17.89 9.65 7.65
N TRP A 346 -16.83 10.28 8.14
CA TRP A 346 -16.83 11.65 8.67
C TRP A 346 -16.59 12.70 7.60
N LEU A 347 -15.67 12.44 6.66
CA LEU A 347 -15.35 13.36 5.57
C LEU A 347 -16.55 13.46 4.61
N ARG A 348 -16.98 14.71 4.35
CA ARG A 348 -18.10 15.02 3.45
C ARG A 348 -17.67 15.91 2.29
N ASP A 349 -18.36 15.73 1.17
CA ASP A 349 -18.33 16.60 0.02
C ASP A 349 -19.27 17.76 0.30
N LEU A 350 -18.70 18.94 0.58
CA LEU A 350 -19.46 20.14 0.94
C LEU A 350 -20.22 20.77 -0.24
N ARG A 351 -20.02 20.26 -1.47
CA ARG A 351 -20.65 20.81 -2.67
C ARG A 351 -21.23 19.68 -3.53
N PRO A 352 -22.50 19.77 -3.93
CA PRO A 352 -23.07 18.83 -4.89
C PRO A 352 -22.35 18.96 -6.24
N ALA A 353 -22.33 17.88 -7.02
CA ALA A 353 -21.78 17.91 -8.37
C ALA A 353 -22.47 18.99 -9.22
N GLY A 354 -21.70 19.65 -10.11
CA GLY A 354 -22.20 20.78 -10.90
C GLY A 354 -23.46 20.48 -11.72
N ILE A 355 -23.64 19.22 -12.16
CA ILE A 355 -24.85 18.77 -12.88
C ILE A 355 -26.11 18.91 -12.02
N TYR A 356 -26.04 18.70 -10.71
CA TYR A 356 -27.19 18.91 -9.82
C TYR A 356 -27.54 20.40 -9.70
N GLY A 357 -26.53 21.28 -9.78
CA GLY A 357 -26.76 22.71 -9.92
C GLY A 357 -27.45 23.07 -11.23
N MET A 358 -27.06 22.46 -12.35
CA MET A 358 -27.69 22.66 -13.66
C MET A 358 -29.13 22.12 -13.69
N LEU A 359 -29.40 21.01 -13.01
CA LEU A 359 -30.74 20.41 -12.92
C LEU A 359 -31.63 21.06 -11.86
N GLY A 360 -31.21 22.17 -11.24
CA GLY A 360 -31.98 22.84 -10.18
C GLY A 360 -32.10 22.05 -8.87
N MET A 361 -31.43 20.90 -8.77
CA MET A 361 -31.34 20.07 -7.57
C MET A 361 -30.30 20.67 -6.61
N ARG A 362 -30.59 21.86 -6.08
CA ARG A 362 -29.86 22.39 -4.94
C ARG A 362 -30.34 21.66 -3.69
N PRO A 363 -29.45 21.05 -2.88
CA PRO A 363 -29.85 20.59 -1.56
C PRO A 363 -30.45 21.79 -0.82
N GLY A 364 -31.69 21.63 -0.34
CA GLY A 364 -32.38 22.69 0.37
C GLY A 364 -31.50 23.23 1.49
N SER A 365 -31.35 24.55 1.55
CA SER A 365 -30.57 25.28 2.56
C SER A 365 -30.97 24.94 4.01
N ALA A 366 -32.11 24.28 4.21
CA ALA A 366 -32.66 23.89 5.50
C ALA A 366 -31.88 22.77 6.23
N GLY A 367 -31.06 21.96 5.55
CA GLY A 367 -30.43 20.77 6.15
C GLY A 367 -28.96 20.91 6.56
N VAL A 368 -28.24 21.91 6.05
CA VAL A 368 -26.78 22.05 6.26
C VAL A 368 -26.46 22.86 7.53
N GLN A 369 -27.41 23.62 8.06
CA GLN A 369 -27.17 24.51 9.21
C GLN A 369 -27.38 23.89 10.59
N ARG A 370 -28.03 22.73 10.74
CA ARG A 370 -28.42 22.23 12.07
C ARG A 370 -27.47 21.21 12.73
N ASP A 371 -26.67 20.47 11.95
CA ASP A 371 -25.83 19.39 12.50
C ASP A 371 -24.34 19.50 12.13
N ALA A 372 -23.88 20.66 11.66
CA ALA A 372 -22.44 20.91 11.59
C ALA A 372 -21.94 21.09 13.03
N PRO A 373 -21.05 20.23 13.58
CA PRO A 373 -20.44 20.50 14.86
C PRO A 373 -19.78 21.89 14.80
N PHE A 374 -19.98 22.65 15.86
CA PHE A 374 -19.71 24.08 16.09
C PHE A 374 -18.38 24.63 15.54
N VAL A 375 -17.44 23.78 15.12
CA VAL A 375 -16.10 24.11 14.62
C VAL A 375 -16.09 24.72 13.20
N LEU A 376 -17.16 24.62 12.40
CA LEU A 376 -17.17 25.16 11.02
C LEU A 376 -17.82 26.54 10.84
N GLN A 377 -18.51 27.09 11.86
CA GLN A 377 -19.04 28.46 11.75
C GLN A 377 -17.95 29.51 12.02
N GLU A 378 -16.89 29.19 12.76
CA GLU A 378 -15.84 30.15 13.11
C GLU A 378 -14.84 30.41 11.96
N LEU A 379 -14.83 29.57 10.93
CA LEU A 379 -13.95 29.71 9.75
C LEU A 379 -14.64 30.33 8.52
N ALA A 380 -15.92 30.70 8.63
CA ALA A 380 -16.64 31.43 7.58
C ALA A 380 -16.74 32.94 7.87
N GLY A 381 -16.22 33.39 9.01
CA GLY A 381 -16.23 34.78 9.47
C GLY A 381 -14.86 35.48 9.49
N ARG A 382 -13.83 34.89 8.87
CA ARG A 382 -12.51 35.50 8.62
C ARG A 382 -12.08 35.12 7.21
#